data_AF-A0AAN6S953-F1
#
_entry.id   AF-A0AAN6S953-F1
#
_cell.length_a   1.000
_cell.length_b   1.000
_cell.length_c   1.000
_cell.angle_alpha   90.00
_cell.angle_beta   90.00
_cell.angle_gamma   90.00
#
_symmetry.space_group_name_H-M   'P 1'
#
loop_
_entity.id
_entity.type
_entity.pdbx_description
1 polymer ?
#
loop_
_entity_poly.entity_id
_entity_poly.type
_entity_poly.pdbx_seq_one_letter_code
_entity_poly.pdbx_strand_id
1 'polypeptide(L)'
;MLLSLIALGSAAALSAMLSLVIAALYSSYLLVCGLLLWRRTTGALQPQLSNSDVLDSGRLAWGPWRLPEPFGAANNVIACLYCIILLFWSFWPQTTPTTPDTANWSILVFGVVVLFSIAWYVVRAKHYFKGPIKEL
;
A
#
# COMPACT_ATOMS: atom_id res chain seq x y z
N MET A 1 -9.78 10.45 -24.08
CA MET A 1 -10.69 9.83 -25.06
C MET A 1 -10.08 8.62 -25.79
N LEU A 2 -9.14 7.88 -25.18
CA LEU A 2 -8.82 6.47 -25.54
C LEU A 2 -9.52 5.46 -24.60
N LEU A 3 -10.04 5.92 -23.46
CA LEU A 3 -10.71 5.09 -22.45
C LEU A 3 -12.03 4.46 -22.96
N SER A 4 -12.66 5.10 -23.96
CA SER A 4 -13.88 4.62 -24.61
C SER A 4 -13.66 3.47 -25.59
N LEU A 5 -12.43 3.25 -26.10
CA LEU A 5 -12.14 2.10 -26.97
C LEU A 5 -12.03 0.78 -26.18
N ILE A 6 -11.72 0.82 -24.89
CA ILE A 6 -11.78 -0.35 -23.99
C ILE A 6 -13.24 -0.77 -23.72
N ALA A 7 -14.20 0.15 -23.85
CA ALA A 7 -15.62 -0.16 -23.73
C ALA A 7 -16.13 -1.08 -24.87
N LEU A 8 -15.35 -1.30 -25.94
CA LEU A 8 -15.66 -2.29 -26.99
C LEU A 8 -15.32 -3.74 -26.58
N GLY A 9 -14.63 -3.96 -25.44
CA GLY A 9 -14.15 -5.28 -25.02
C GLY A 9 -15.11 -6.10 -24.13
N SER A 10 -15.78 -5.47 -23.16
CA SER A 10 -16.84 -6.04 -22.29
C SER A 10 -16.98 -5.16 -21.04
N ALA A 11 -18.21 -4.94 -20.57
CA ALA A 11 -18.45 -4.24 -19.29
C ALA A 11 -17.75 -4.92 -18.09
N ALA A 12 -17.55 -6.25 -18.16
CA ALA A 12 -16.85 -7.01 -17.13
C ALA A 12 -15.34 -6.73 -17.10
N ALA A 13 -14.72 -6.47 -18.26
CA ALA A 13 -13.30 -6.16 -18.33
C ALA A 13 -13.00 -4.78 -17.71
N LEU A 14 -13.89 -3.81 -17.92
CA LEU A 14 -13.75 -2.47 -17.34
C LEU A 14 -13.91 -2.48 -15.83
N SER A 15 -14.93 -3.17 -15.31
CA SER A 15 -15.14 -3.28 -13.86
C SER A 15 -13.98 -3.99 -13.17
N ALA A 16 -13.43 -5.04 -13.78
CA ALA A 16 -12.23 -5.72 -13.29
C ALA A 16 -11.00 -4.79 -13.27
N MET A 17 -10.78 -3.98 -14.32
CA MET A 17 -9.68 -3.02 -14.36
C MET A 17 -9.83 -1.93 -13.29
N LEU A 18 -11.05 -1.41 -13.09
CA LEU A 18 -11.32 -0.38 -12.08
C LEU A 18 -11.08 -0.93 -10.66
N SER A 19 -11.55 -2.14 -10.37
CA SER A 19 -11.22 -2.85 -9.13
C SER A 19 -9.71 -3.03 -8.95
N LEU A 20 -8.99 -3.43 -10.00
CA LEU A 20 -7.54 -3.60 -9.95
C LEU A 20 -6.81 -2.31 -9.57
N VAL A 21 -7.19 -1.17 -10.16
CA VAL A 21 -6.58 0.14 -9.85
C VAL A 21 -6.88 0.57 -8.41
N ILE A 22 -8.12 0.37 -7.96
CA ILE A 22 -8.53 0.63 -6.58
C ILE A 22 -7.68 -0.22 -5.62
N ALA A 23 -7.56 -1.52 -5.87
CA ALA A 23 -6.76 -2.40 -5.03
C ALA A 23 -5.26 -2.01 -5.01
N ALA A 24 -4.69 -1.65 -6.16
CA ALA A 24 -3.29 -1.19 -6.25
C ALA A 24 -3.06 0.11 -5.47
N LEU A 25 -4.00 1.05 -5.53
CA LEU A 25 -3.94 2.31 -4.80
C LEU A 25 -4.00 2.03 -3.28
N TYR A 26 -5.05 1.35 -2.82
CA TYR A 26 -5.28 1.11 -1.39
C TYR A 26 -4.23 0.19 -0.76
N SER A 27 -3.65 -0.76 -1.51
CA SER A 27 -2.53 -1.57 -1.01
C SER A 27 -1.26 -0.73 -0.78
N SER A 28 -0.99 0.24 -1.65
CA SER A 28 0.13 1.18 -1.48
C SER A 28 -0.07 2.06 -0.24
N TYR A 29 -1.29 2.56 -0.03
CA TYR A 29 -1.64 3.31 1.18
C TYR A 29 -1.53 2.44 2.45
N LEU A 30 -2.01 1.20 2.39
CA LEU A 30 -1.93 0.26 3.51
C LEU A 30 -0.48 -0.03 3.90
N LEU A 31 0.44 -0.17 2.95
CA LEU A 31 1.87 -0.36 3.22
C LEU A 31 2.46 0.85 3.96
N VAL A 32 2.19 2.07 3.50
CA VAL A 32 2.71 3.29 4.14
C VAL A 32 2.10 3.48 5.53
N CYS A 33 0.78 3.35 5.66
CA CYS A 33 0.07 3.44 6.93
C CYS A 33 0.54 2.37 7.92
N GLY A 34 0.73 1.13 7.45
CA GLY A 34 1.25 0.01 8.25
C GLY A 34 2.68 0.24 8.72
N LEU A 35 3.57 0.72 7.85
CA LEU A 35 4.94 1.09 8.23
C LEU A 35 4.97 2.23 9.26
N LEU A 36 4.11 3.24 9.09
CA LEU A 36 3.95 4.33 10.05
C LEU A 36 3.40 3.84 11.40
N LEU A 37 2.43 2.92 11.38
CA LEU A 37 1.85 2.33 12.59
C LEU A 37 2.90 1.49 13.33
N TRP A 38 3.62 0.64 12.60
CA TRP A 38 4.73 -0.16 13.14
C TRP A 38 5.81 0.72 13.78
N ARG A 39 6.21 1.81 13.12
CA ARG A 39 7.22 2.73 13.67
C ARG A 39 6.72 3.48 14.91
N ARG A 40 5.42 3.78 14.99
CA ARG A 40 4.78 4.35 16.18
C ARG A 40 4.73 3.37 17.34
N THR A 41 4.31 2.12 17.12
CA THR A 41 4.23 1.11 18.17
C THR A 41 5.60 0.62 18.66
N THR A 42 6.62 0.67 17.81
CA THR A 42 8.01 0.29 18.18
C THR A 42 8.73 1.39 18.97
N GLY A 43 8.14 2.59 19.17
CA GLY A 43 8.75 3.67 19.95
C GLY A 43 10.01 4.28 19.31
N ALA A 44 10.29 3.99 18.04
CA ALA A 44 11.45 4.50 17.31
C ALA A 44 11.30 5.99 16.89
N LEU A 45 10.23 6.64 17.34
CA LEU A 45 9.82 7.99 16.97
C LEU A 45 9.92 8.89 18.21
N GLN A 46 11.13 9.41 18.48
CA GLN A 46 11.35 10.35 19.57
C GLN A 46 10.82 11.75 19.20
N PRO A 47 10.25 12.51 20.15
CA PRO A 47 9.91 13.92 19.94
C PRO A 47 11.20 14.69 19.61
N GLN A 48 11.12 15.66 18.70
CA GLN A 48 12.21 16.57 18.31
C GLN A 48 13.05 16.95 19.54
N LEU A 49 14.17 16.26 19.74
CA LEU A 49 15.15 16.71 20.71
C LEU A 49 15.92 17.81 20.00
N SER A 50 15.85 18.98 20.61
CA SER A 50 16.55 20.19 20.22
C SER A 50 17.98 19.87 19.81
N ASN A 51 18.34 20.33 18.61
CA ASN A 51 19.70 20.53 18.13
C ASN A 51 20.55 19.28 17.82
N SER A 52 21.05 19.28 16.58
CA SER A 52 22.32 18.68 16.11
C SER A 52 22.55 17.16 16.07
N ASP A 53 21.90 16.30 16.86
CA ASP A 53 22.29 14.87 16.92
C ASP A 53 21.41 13.90 16.10
N VAL A 54 20.42 14.42 15.37
CA VAL A 54 19.40 13.64 14.66
C VAL A 54 19.96 12.89 13.43
N LEU A 55 21.07 13.34 12.85
CA LEU A 55 21.63 12.75 11.63
C LEU A 55 22.51 11.51 11.90
N ASP A 56 22.95 11.30 13.14
CA ASP A 56 23.97 10.29 13.46
C ASP A 56 23.38 8.90 13.81
N SER A 57 22.14 8.84 14.30
CA SER A 57 21.60 7.62 14.93
C SER A 57 20.69 6.74 14.05
N GLY A 58 20.47 7.09 12.77
CA GLY A 58 19.55 6.33 11.90
C GLY A 58 18.09 6.38 12.39
N ARG A 59 17.76 7.34 13.25
CA ARG A 59 16.44 7.53 13.85
C ARG A 59 15.69 8.58 13.05
N LEU A 60 14.48 8.24 12.62
CA LEU A 60 13.64 9.13 11.83
C LEU A 60 13.06 10.22 12.74
N ALA A 61 13.51 11.47 12.60
CA ALA A 61 12.89 12.59 13.30
C ALA A 61 11.55 12.95 12.66
N TRP A 62 10.59 13.35 13.51
CA TRP A 62 9.31 13.89 13.06
C TRP A 62 9.49 15.21 12.31
N GLY A 63 8.70 15.40 11.25
CA GLY A 63 8.50 16.72 10.65
C GLY A 63 7.74 17.67 11.58
N PRO A 64 7.75 18.99 11.28
CA PRO A 64 7.16 20.03 12.14
C PRO A 64 5.65 19.87 12.36
N TRP A 65 4.97 19.12 11.50
CA TRP A 65 3.54 18.82 11.63
C TRP A 65 3.34 17.39 12.16
N ARG A 66 2.89 17.30 13.42
CA ARG A 66 2.57 16.02 14.07
C ARG A 66 1.18 16.09 14.68
N LEU A 67 0.38 15.04 14.47
CA LEU A 67 -0.86 14.85 15.23
C LEU A 67 -0.48 14.25 16.59
N PRO A 68 -0.81 14.90 17.72
CA PRO A 68 -0.44 14.40 19.05
C PRO A 68 -1.05 13.02 19.31
N GLU A 69 -0.30 12.19 20.03
CA GLU A 69 -0.82 10.92 20.53
C GLU A 69 -1.88 11.19 21.60
N PRO A 70 -2.98 10.42 21.67
CA PRO A 70 -3.26 9.18 20.93
C PRO A 70 -4.01 9.34 19.59
N PHE A 71 -4.50 10.54 19.25
CA PHE A 71 -5.36 10.75 18.08
C PHE A 71 -4.68 10.40 16.75
N GLY A 72 -3.38 10.66 16.64
CA GLY A 72 -2.58 10.26 15.46
C GLY A 72 -2.57 8.75 15.25
N ALA A 73 -2.39 7.97 16.31
CA ALA A 73 -2.33 6.51 16.24
C ALA A 73 -3.71 5.92 15.91
N ALA A 74 -4.76 6.41 16.57
CA ALA A 74 -6.13 5.99 16.30
C ALA A 74 -6.53 6.22 14.83
N ASN A 75 -6.21 7.40 14.27
CA ASN A 75 -6.48 7.69 12.86
C ASN A 75 -5.76 6.72 11.91
N ASN A 76 -4.51 6.35 12.21
CA ASN A 76 -3.76 5.43 11.37
C ASN A 76 -4.33 3.99 11.43
N VAL A 77 -4.79 3.56 12.60
CA VAL A 77 -5.50 2.27 12.74
C VAL A 77 -6.78 2.26 11.93
N ILE A 78 -7.60 3.32 12.03
CA ILE A 78 -8.83 3.45 11.26
C ILE A 78 -8.54 3.45 9.76
N ALA A 79 -7.50 4.16 9.31
CA ALA A 79 -7.07 4.17 7.92
C ALA A 79 -6.66 2.77 7.42
N CYS A 80 -5.91 2.00 8.22
CA CYS A 80 -5.53 0.63 7.89
C CYS A 80 -6.77 -0.28 7.77
N LEU A 81 -7.68 -0.22 8.75
CA LEU A 81 -8.91 -1.01 8.72
C LEU A 81 -9.78 -0.68 7.51
N TYR A 82 -9.93 0.60 7.18
CA TYR A 82 -10.68 1.05 6.01
C TYR A 82 -10.05 0.53 4.71
N CYS A 83 -8.73 0.60 4.56
CA CYS A 83 -8.03 0.08 3.39
C CYS A 83 -8.23 -1.44 3.25
N ILE A 84 -8.20 -2.21 4.35
CA ILE A 84 -8.44 -3.66 4.33
C ILE A 84 -9.86 -3.99 3.87
N ILE A 85 -10.86 -3.28 4.41
CA ILE A 85 -12.27 -3.48 4.02
C ILE A 85 -12.45 -3.17 2.53
N LEU A 86 -11.88 -2.08 2.03
CA LEU A 86 -11.97 -1.74 0.60
C LEU A 86 -11.24 -2.74 -0.29
N LEU A 87 -10.08 -3.25 0.14
CA LEU A 87 -9.38 -4.30 -0.60
C LEU A 87 -10.23 -5.57 -0.69
N PHE A 88 -10.87 -5.99 0.41
CA PHE A 88 -11.77 -7.13 0.41
C PHE A 88 -12.91 -6.97 -0.60
N TRP A 89 -13.61 -5.83 -0.57
CA TRP A 89 -14.71 -5.56 -1.50
C TRP A 89 -14.26 -5.33 -2.94
N SER A 90 -13.04 -4.84 -3.14
CA SER A 90 -12.47 -4.62 -4.47
C SER A 90 -12.32 -5.91 -5.27
N PHE A 91 -12.02 -7.02 -4.58
CA PHE A 91 -11.89 -8.35 -5.17
C PHE A 91 -13.21 -9.14 -5.22
N TRP A 92 -14.27 -8.63 -4.58
CA TRP A 92 -15.54 -9.35 -4.49
C TRP A 92 -16.36 -9.22 -5.80
N PRO A 93 -16.98 -10.31 -6.29
CA PRO A 93 -17.82 -10.27 -7.49
C PRO A 93 -19.12 -9.49 -7.26
N GLN A 94 -19.58 -8.78 -8.30
CA GLN A 94 -20.75 -7.89 -8.23
C GLN A 94 -22.10 -8.62 -8.40
N THR A 95 -22.09 -9.85 -8.90
CA THR A 95 -23.29 -10.66 -9.14
C THR A 95 -23.11 -12.09 -8.62
N THR A 96 -24.17 -12.65 -8.04
CA THR A 96 -24.29 -14.07 -7.72
C THR A 96 -25.52 -14.62 -8.45
N PRO A 97 -25.45 -15.73 -9.20
CA PRO A 97 -24.31 -16.64 -9.40
C PRO A 97 -23.25 -16.11 -10.38
N THR A 98 -21.97 -16.34 -10.07
CA THR A 98 -20.83 -15.91 -10.90
C THR A 98 -20.60 -16.91 -12.04
N THR A 99 -20.72 -16.44 -13.29
CA THR A 99 -20.21 -17.14 -14.47
C THR A 99 -18.77 -16.67 -14.75
N PRO A 100 -17.95 -17.43 -15.50
CA PRO A 100 -16.58 -17.01 -15.83
C PRO A 100 -16.49 -15.61 -16.46
N ASP A 101 -17.55 -15.21 -17.17
CA ASP A 101 -17.67 -13.91 -17.83
C ASP A 101 -17.99 -12.75 -16.87
N THR A 102 -18.53 -13.03 -15.67
CA THR A 102 -18.91 -12.02 -14.66
C THR A 102 -18.00 -12.04 -13.42
N ALA A 103 -17.06 -12.99 -13.36
CA ALA A 103 -16.11 -13.10 -12.26
C ALA A 103 -15.15 -11.89 -12.24
N ASN A 104 -14.85 -11.41 -11.03
CA ASN A 104 -13.89 -10.32 -10.83
C ASN A 104 -12.46 -10.87 -10.86
N TRP A 105 -11.84 -10.91 -12.05
CA TRP A 105 -10.49 -11.42 -12.27
C TRP A 105 -9.36 -10.53 -11.72
N SER A 106 -9.69 -9.37 -11.14
CA SER A 106 -8.69 -8.44 -10.60
C SER A 106 -7.82 -9.05 -9.49
N ILE A 107 -8.39 -9.95 -8.67
CA ILE A 107 -7.64 -10.64 -7.59
C ILE A 107 -6.51 -11.50 -8.15
N LEU A 108 -6.75 -12.20 -9.25
CA LEU A 108 -5.79 -13.10 -9.86
C LEU A 108 -4.65 -12.30 -10.49
N VAL A 109 -4.99 -11.24 -11.24
CA VAL A 109 -3.99 -10.33 -11.83
C VAL A 109 -3.16 -9.66 -10.74
N PHE A 110 -3.80 -9.11 -9.71
CA PHE A 110 -3.11 -8.46 -8.58
C PHE A 110 -2.19 -9.44 -7.85
N GLY A 111 -2.68 -10.64 -7.51
CA GLY A 111 -1.92 -11.67 -6.82
C GLY A 111 -0.69 -12.13 -7.61
N VAL A 112 -0.82 -12.36 -8.91
CA VAL A 112 0.31 -12.74 -9.78
C VAL A 112 1.37 -11.63 -9.81
N VAL A 113 0.96 -10.36 -9.98
CA VAL A 113 1.90 -9.23 -10.01
C VAL A 113 2.63 -9.08 -8.68
N VAL A 114 1.92 -9.20 -7.56
CA VAL A 114 2.52 -9.12 -6.21
C VAL A 114 3.49 -10.27 -5.97
N LEU A 115 3.10 -11.51 -6.26
CA LEU A 115 3.97 -12.69 -6.10
C LEU A 115 5.20 -12.59 -6.99
N PHE A 116 5.05 -12.17 -8.24
CA PHE A 116 6.17 -11.98 -9.16
C PHE A 116 7.13 -10.90 -8.66
N SER A 117 6.60 -9.79 -8.15
CA SER A 117 7.39 -8.71 -7.55
C SER A 117 8.18 -9.18 -6.33
N ILE A 118 7.55 -9.95 -5.42
CA ILE A 118 8.22 -10.53 -4.25
C ILE A 118 9.30 -11.53 -4.68
N ALA A 119 8.99 -12.42 -5.63
CA ALA A 119 9.94 -13.40 -6.13
C ALA A 119 11.17 -12.72 -6.77
N TRP A 120 10.95 -11.72 -7.61
CA TRP A 120 12.02 -10.92 -8.20
C TRP A 120 12.87 -10.22 -7.15
N TYR A 121 12.23 -9.66 -6.11
CA TYR A 121 12.94 -9.01 -5.01
C TYR A 121 13.85 -9.98 -4.26
N VAL A 122 13.34 -11.17 -3.93
CA VAL A 122 14.09 -12.21 -3.19
C VAL A 122 15.20 -12.85 -4.02
N VAL A 123 14.99 -13.05 -5.32
CA VAL A 123 15.97 -13.69 -6.21
C VAL A 123 17.09 -12.74 -6.59
N ARG A 124 16.75 -11.50 -6.98
CA ARG A 124 17.72 -10.58 -7.59
C ARG A 124 17.85 -9.29 -6.81
N ALA A 125 16.76 -8.61 -6.51
CA ALA A 125 16.84 -7.23 -6.01
C ALA A 125 17.55 -7.13 -4.64
N LYS A 126 17.40 -8.11 -3.74
CA LYS A 126 18.09 -8.11 -2.44
C LYS A 126 19.62 -8.07 -2.56
N HIS A 127 20.18 -8.58 -3.65
CA HIS A 127 21.63 -8.61 -3.87
C HIS A 127 22.17 -7.30 -4.46
N TYR A 128 21.31 -6.51 -5.12
CA TYR A 128 21.68 -5.20 -5.68
C TYR A 128 21.22 -4.02 -4.82
N PHE A 129 20.36 -4.28 -3.82
CA PHE A 129 19.88 -3.26 -2.91
C PHE A 129 21.01 -2.81 -1.97
N LYS A 130 21.75 -1.80 -2.40
CA LYS A 130 22.60 -1.01 -1.51
C LYS A 130 21.69 -0.07 -0.75
N GLY A 131 21.57 -0.29 0.57
CA GLY A 131 20.93 0.68 1.45
C GLY A 131 21.58 2.06 1.31
N PRO A 132 20.89 3.13 1.73
CA PRO A 132 21.42 4.49 1.63
C PRO A 132 22.84 4.55 2.21
N ILE A 133 23.80 4.91 1.35
CA ILE A 133 25.20 5.07 1.71
C ILE A 133 25.25 6.31 2.60
N LYS A 134 25.65 6.13 3.85
CA LYS A 134 25.89 7.25 4.78
C LYS A 134 27.21 7.89 4.37
N GLU A 135 27.16 9.10 3.83
CA GLU A 135 28.37 9.91 3.71
C GLU A 135 28.70 10.45 5.12
N LEU A 136 29.91 10.14 5.59
CA LEU A 136 30.47 10.57 6.88
C LEU A 136 30.79 12.07 6.86
#